data_AF-A0A975R1R8-F1
#
_entry.id   AF-A0A975R1R8-F1
#
_cell.length_a   1.000
_cell.length_b   1.000
_cell.length_c   1.000
_cell.angle_alpha   90.00
_cell.angle_beta   90.00
_cell.angle_gamma   90.00
#
_symmetry.space_group_name_H-M   'P 1'
#
loop_
_entity.id
_entity.type
_entity.pdbx_description
1 polymer ?
#
loop_
_entity_poly.entity_id
_entity_poly.type
_entity_poly.pdbx_seq_one_letter_code
_entity_poly.pdbx_strand_id
1 'polypeptide(L)'
;MTQTASAVPSVRKTLWGMGAAVLALHIAGWGGFAALVLPHEYLAGEGMTFGVGLAVTAYLLGARHAFDADHIAAIDNTSRRLTVRGGTPPVSTGFWFALGHSTIVLGAVALLAGGVNALAGAIADDGSVLKEAAGIWGPAVSGSFLLLIGAINLVALAGIYRAFRKSRTGTGSEEDLERALNQRGFISRILAPVARRVDRPWKMYPLGFLFGLGLDTATTIGLFVVAGGAVVLMPWYVVMVLPVLFTAGMVLCDSLDGILMSRVYSSALDRPERKIFYNLAITGASVVVAFLVGAAVLGGLFTEVWALESGPVAWLGTVDLEYFGFAVVGVFVLAWAAAGLHGRAATPGRMN
;
A
#
# COMPACT_ATOMS: atom_id res chain seq x y z
N MET A 1 6.05 -26.91 -33.06
CA MET A 1 6.07 -25.52 -32.57
C MET A 1 6.26 -25.54 -31.07
N THR A 2 7.50 -25.34 -30.63
CA THR A 2 7.92 -25.27 -29.22
C THR A 2 7.32 -24.01 -28.59
N GLN A 3 6.36 -24.21 -27.68
CA GLN A 3 5.82 -23.16 -26.83
C GLN A 3 6.95 -22.68 -25.92
N THR A 4 7.47 -21.48 -26.16
CA THR A 4 8.45 -20.83 -25.29
C THR A 4 7.79 -20.55 -23.95
N ALA A 5 8.05 -21.41 -22.96
CA ALA A 5 7.77 -21.13 -21.57
C ALA A 5 8.49 -19.82 -21.21
N SER A 6 7.74 -18.71 -21.14
CA SER A 6 8.28 -17.42 -20.71
C SER A 6 8.93 -17.61 -19.35
N ALA A 7 10.24 -17.44 -19.28
CA ALA A 7 11.02 -17.63 -18.07
C ALA A 7 10.51 -16.65 -17.00
N VAL A 8 9.70 -17.14 -16.07
CA VAL A 8 9.35 -16.41 -14.85
C VAL A 8 10.68 -16.12 -14.16
N PRO A 9 11.03 -14.86 -13.87
CA PRO A 9 12.23 -14.54 -13.12
C PRO A 9 12.25 -15.38 -11.85
N SER A 10 13.36 -16.08 -11.57
CA SER A 10 13.48 -16.83 -10.33
C SER A 10 13.23 -15.86 -9.18
N VAL A 11 12.32 -16.18 -8.26
CA VAL A 11 11.98 -15.36 -7.08
C VAL A 11 13.24 -14.82 -6.40
N ARG A 12 14.29 -15.65 -6.32
CA ARG A 12 15.61 -15.28 -5.79
C ARG A 12 16.23 -14.06 -6.48
N LYS A 13 16.22 -13.99 -7.81
CA LYS A 13 16.74 -12.84 -8.58
C LYS A 13 15.94 -11.58 -8.29
N THR A 14 14.61 -11.68 -8.20
CA THR A 14 13.75 -10.55 -7.85
C THR A 14 14.04 -10.04 -6.44
N LEU A 15 14.17 -10.94 -5.46
CA LEU A 15 14.53 -10.58 -4.08
C LEU A 15 15.90 -9.91 -4.00
N TRP A 16 16.90 -10.40 -4.72
CA TRP A 16 18.22 -9.75 -4.80
C TRP A 16 18.15 -8.36 -5.42
N GLY A 17 17.41 -8.19 -6.51
CA GLY A 17 17.21 -6.89 -7.14
C GLY A 17 16.52 -5.89 -6.22
N MET A 18 15.45 -6.32 -5.53
CA MET A 18 14.76 -5.51 -4.52
C MET A 18 15.69 -5.15 -3.36
N GLY A 19 16.40 -6.13 -2.79
CA GLY A 19 17.33 -5.92 -1.69
C GLY A 19 18.46 -4.95 -2.05
N ALA A 20 19.01 -5.06 -3.26
CA ALA A 20 20.02 -4.12 -3.77
C ALA A 20 19.46 -2.70 -3.92
N ALA A 21 18.24 -2.54 -4.44
CA ALA A 21 17.60 -1.23 -4.57
C ALA A 21 17.28 -0.61 -3.20
N VAL A 22 16.75 -1.39 -2.25
CA VAL A 22 16.49 -0.92 -0.88
C VAL A 22 17.79 -0.52 -0.19
N LEU A 23 18.84 -1.33 -0.32
CA LEU A 23 20.16 -1.00 0.22
C LEU A 23 20.72 0.28 -0.41
N ALA A 24 20.61 0.44 -1.73
CA ALA A 24 21.04 1.66 -2.42
C ALA A 24 20.30 2.90 -1.91
N LEU A 25 18.98 2.81 -1.66
CA LEU A 25 18.20 3.90 -1.05
C LEU A 25 18.66 4.23 0.36
N HIS A 26 18.99 3.23 1.19
CA HIS A 26 19.52 3.46 2.53
C HIS A 26 20.90 4.10 2.49
N ILE A 27 21.78 3.64 1.59
CA ILE A 27 23.11 4.24 1.39
C ILE A 27 22.96 5.69 0.90
N ALA A 28 22.08 5.95 -0.06
CA ALA A 28 21.84 7.30 -0.57
C ALA A 28 21.26 8.23 0.50
N GLY A 29 20.26 7.78 1.27
CA GLY A 29 19.62 8.56 2.32
C GLY A 29 20.54 8.80 3.52
N TRP A 30 20.98 7.72 4.19
CA TRP A 30 21.80 7.83 5.40
C TRP A 30 23.24 8.25 5.10
N GLY A 31 23.81 7.78 3.99
CA GLY A 31 25.14 8.22 3.54
C GLY A 31 25.12 9.67 3.05
N GLY A 32 24.06 10.09 2.33
CA GLY A 32 23.84 11.48 1.97
C GLY A 32 23.68 12.37 3.21
N PHE A 33 22.91 11.94 4.20
CA PHE A 33 22.80 12.63 5.49
C PHE A 33 24.16 12.76 6.19
N ALA A 34 24.92 11.66 6.31
CA ALA A 34 26.20 11.67 6.99
C ALA A 34 27.25 12.54 6.28
N ALA A 35 27.25 12.55 4.94
CA ALA A 35 28.23 13.29 4.16
C ALA A 35 27.87 14.77 3.94
N LEU A 36 26.58 15.08 3.80
CA LEU A 36 26.12 16.41 3.39
C LEU A 36 25.56 17.22 4.56
N VAL A 37 24.98 16.57 5.59
CA VAL A 37 24.27 17.25 6.67
C VAL A 37 25.09 17.35 7.95
N LEU A 38 25.62 16.23 8.45
CA LEU A 38 26.38 16.20 9.70
C LEU A 38 27.59 17.15 9.75
N PRO A 39 28.38 17.33 8.67
CA PRO A 39 29.58 18.17 8.74
C PRO A 39 29.31 19.68 8.77
N HIS A 40 28.07 20.11 8.52
CA HIS A 40 27.75 21.51 8.25
C HIS A 40 26.81 22.13 9.28
N GLU A 41 26.38 21.36 10.29
CA GLU A 41 25.51 21.79 11.41
C GLU A 41 24.38 22.74 10.97
N TYR A 42 23.68 22.37 9.90
CA TYR A 42 22.60 23.20 9.35
C TYR A 42 21.54 23.48 10.42
N LEU A 43 21.32 24.76 10.71
CA LEU A 43 20.25 25.22 11.60
C LEU A 43 18.95 25.27 10.80
N ALA A 44 17.93 24.59 11.30
CA ALA A 44 16.55 24.76 10.87
C ALA A 44 15.93 26.01 11.51
N GLY A 45 14.84 26.50 10.93
CA GLY A 45 14.07 27.63 11.49
C GLY A 45 13.69 27.39 12.95
N GLU A 46 13.69 28.46 13.75
CA GLU A 46 13.39 28.43 15.21
C GLU A 46 14.36 27.64 16.10
N GLY A 47 15.62 27.46 15.68
CA GLY A 47 16.66 26.87 16.54
C GLY A 47 16.58 25.34 16.64
N MET A 48 15.71 24.69 15.86
CA MET A 48 15.82 23.26 15.60
C MET A 48 17.06 23.00 14.73
N THR A 49 17.77 21.90 14.94
CA THR A 49 18.87 21.50 14.06
C THR A 49 18.30 20.63 12.93
N PHE A 50 18.70 20.87 11.68
CA PHE A 50 18.52 19.91 10.57
C PHE A 50 19.48 18.74 10.80
N GLY A 51 19.16 17.94 11.82
CA GLY A 51 20.05 16.97 12.42
C GLY A 51 19.42 15.58 12.46
N VAL A 52 20.01 14.71 13.29
CA VAL A 52 19.66 13.29 13.36
C VAL A 52 18.17 13.10 13.69
N GLY A 53 17.58 13.96 14.54
CA GLY A 53 16.16 13.91 14.87
C GLY A 53 15.25 14.01 13.65
N LEU A 54 15.49 14.97 12.76
CA LEU A 54 14.71 15.15 11.53
C LEU A 54 14.92 13.99 10.54
N ALA A 55 16.15 13.50 10.40
CA ALA A 55 16.46 12.36 9.53
C ALA A 55 15.77 11.06 10.00
N VAL A 56 15.81 10.79 11.32
CA VAL A 56 15.11 9.64 11.92
C VAL A 56 13.61 9.80 11.78
N THR A 57 13.06 10.98 12.04
CA THR A 57 11.62 11.25 11.88
C THR A 57 11.17 11.04 10.44
N ALA A 58 11.90 11.56 9.44
CA ALA A 58 11.56 11.36 8.04
C ALA A 58 11.57 9.88 7.63
N TYR A 59 12.58 9.13 8.09
CA TYR A 59 12.66 7.68 7.86
C TYR A 59 11.49 6.92 8.51
N LEU A 60 11.22 7.21 9.79
CA LEU A 60 10.13 6.58 10.53
C LEU A 60 8.77 6.96 9.97
N LEU A 61 8.59 8.18 9.50
CA LEU A 61 7.37 8.64 8.84
C LEU A 61 7.14 7.87 7.54
N GLY A 62 8.20 7.60 6.76
CA GLY A 62 8.11 6.75 5.57
C GLY A 62 7.78 5.31 5.90
N ALA A 63 8.45 4.75 6.90
CA ALA A 63 8.15 3.40 7.39
C ALA A 63 6.73 3.30 7.95
N ARG A 64 6.24 4.34 8.63
CA ARG A 64 4.88 4.46 9.15
C ARG A 64 3.85 4.53 8.03
N HIS A 65 4.07 5.38 7.04
CA HIS A 65 3.14 5.59 5.93
C HIS A 65 2.92 4.30 5.12
N ALA A 66 3.93 3.44 5.03
CA ALA A 66 3.78 2.10 4.45
C ALA A 66 2.74 1.22 5.17
N PHE A 67 2.44 1.51 6.45
CA PHE A 67 1.39 0.84 7.21
C PHE A 67 0.02 1.53 7.10
N ASP A 68 -0.09 2.58 6.29
CA ASP A 68 -1.38 3.19 6.04
C ASP A 68 -2.29 2.19 5.33
N ALA A 69 -3.57 2.30 5.67
CA ALA A 69 -4.52 1.25 5.39
C ALA A 69 -4.78 1.08 3.88
N ASP A 70 -4.50 2.13 3.10
CA ASP A 70 -4.61 2.17 1.65
C ASP A 70 -3.43 1.44 0.96
N HIS A 71 -2.19 1.60 1.47
CA HIS A 71 -1.00 0.84 1.05
C HIS A 71 -1.20 -0.66 1.29
N ILE A 72 -1.51 -1.05 2.54
CA ILE A 72 -1.77 -2.44 2.93
C ILE A 72 -2.87 -3.03 2.05
N ALA A 73 -4.01 -2.33 1.93
CA ALA A 73 -5.12 -2.82 1.12
C ALA A 73 -4.71 -2.99 -0.36
N ALA A 74 -4.01 -2.03 -0.96
CA ALA A 74 -3.62 -2.12 -2.38
C ALA A 74 -2.65 -3.28 -2.65
N ILE A 75 -1.65 -3.46 -1.78
CA ILE A 75 -0.61 -4.49 -1.89
C ILE A 75 -1.20 -5.88 -1.66
N ASP A 76 -1.98 -6.07 -0.59
CA ASP A 76 -2.61 -7.34 -0.24
C ASP A 76 -3.53 -7.84 -1.35
N ASN A 77 -4.44 -6.97 -1.77
CA ASN A 77 -5.46 -7.32 -2.74
C ASN A 77 -4.84 -7.74 -4.07
N THR A 78 -3.80 -7.02 -4.50
CA THR A 78 -3.07 -7.33 -5.73
C THR A 78 -2.26 -8.61 -5.57
N SER A 79 -1.56 -8.78 -4.44
CA SER A 79 -0.75 -9.97 -4.15
C SER A 79 -1.58 -11.25 -4.13
N ARG A 80 -2.75 -11.21 -3.46
CA ARG A 80 -3.74 -12.29 -3.47
C ARG A 80 -4.16 -12.63 -4.89
N ARG A 81 -4.53 -11.62 -5.66
CA ARG A 81 -5.05 -11.82 -7.01
C ARG A 81 -4.03 -12.42 -7.97
N LEU A 82 -2.78 -11.95 -7.92
CA LEU A 82 -1.69 -12.50 -8.72
C LEU A 82 -1.41 -13.96 -8.33
N THR A 83 -1.50 -14.28 -7.03
CA THR A 83 -1.37 -15.66 -6.54
C THR A 83 -2.49 -16.56 -7.05
N VAL A 84 -3.75 -16.13 -6.93
CA VAL A 84 -4.93 -16.90 -7.35
C VAL A 84 -4.98 -17.10 -8.86
N ARG A 85 -4.54 -16.13 -9.65
CA ARG A 85 -4.55 -16.24 -11.12
C ARG A 85 -3.54 -17.28 -11.64
N GLY A 86 -2.44 -17.51 -10.92
CA GLY A 86 -1.31 -18.29 -11.40
C GLY A 86 -0.52 -17.56 -12.49
N GLY A 87 0.82 -17.59 -12.41
CA GLY A 87 1.72 -17.08 -13.45
C GLY A 87 2.96 -16.36 -12.93
N THR A 88 2.80 -15.27 -12.17
CA THR A 88 3.93 -14.49 -11.63
C THR A 88 3.89 -14.38 -10.11
N PRO A 89 5.01 -14.65 -9.41
CA PRO A 89 5.09 -14.45 -7.97
C PRO A 89 4.82 -12.98 -7.60
N PRO A 90 3.93 -12.69 -6.63
CA PRO A 90 3.61 -11.32 -6.22
C PRO A 90 4.66 -10.66 -5.31
N VAL A 91 5.84 -11.27 -5.14
CA VAL A 91 6.88 -10.83 -4.18
C VAL A 91 7.30 -9.37 -4.30
N SER A 92 7.20 -8.77 -5.50
CA SER A 92 7.61 -7.38 -5.75
C SER A 92 6.45 -6.39 -5.83
N THR A 93 5.23 -6.80 -5.47
CA THR A 93 4.01 -5.96 -5.56
C THR A 93 4.16 -4.68 -4.76
N GLY A 94 4.52 -4.78 -3.48
CA GLY A 94 4.72 -3.61 -2.62
C GLY A 94 5.93 -2.76 -3.00
N PHE A 95 7.04 -3.38 -3.43
CA PHE A 95 8.20 -2.65 -3.95
C PHE A 95 7.84 -1.70 -5.10
N TRP A 96 7.10 -2.20 -6.10
CA TRP A 96 6.71 -1.37 -7.24
C TRP A 96 5.70 -0.29 -6.85
N PHE A 97 4.78 -0.60 -5.93
CA PHE A 97 3.85 0.38 -5.38
C PHE A 97 4.58 1.53 -4.69
N ALA A 98 5.47 1.23 -3.75
CA ALA A 98 6.24 2.21 -3.00
C ALA A 98 7.11 3.10 -3.88
N LEU A 99 7.75 2.53 -4.92
CA LEU A 99 8.53 3.31 -5.89
C LEU A 99 7.65 4.28 -6.70
N GLY A 100 6.46 3.85 -7.10
CA GLY A 100 5.48 4.70 -7.76
C GLY A 100 5.09 5.88 -6.88
N HIS A 101 4.68 5.60 -5.64
CA HIS A 101 4.28 6.61 -4.65
C HIS A 101 5.43 7.59 -4.38
N SER A 102 6.61 7.05 -4.07
CA SER A 102 7.81 7.83 -3.77
C SER A 102 8.26 8.74 -4.92
N THR A 103 7.91 8.42 -6.17
CA THR A 103 8.21 9.28 -7.31
C THR A 103 7.52 10.64 -7.20
N ILE A 104 6.27 10.67 -6.75
CA ILE A 104 5.56 11.94 -6.53
C ILE A 104 6.16 12.69 -5.35
N VAL A 105 6.42 12.00 -4.23
CA VAL A 105 7.00 12.63 -3.04
C VAL A 105 8.36 13.26 -3.34
N LEU A 106 9.26 12.51 -3.99
CA LEU A 106 10.57 13.02 -4.42
C LEU A 106 10.42 14.17 -5.43
N GLY A 107 9.54 14.03 -6.41
CA GLY A 107 9.30 15.06 -7.42
C GLY A 107 8.76 16.36 -6.81
N ALA A 108 7.78 16.28 -5.90
CA ALA A 108 7.19 17.42 -5.22
C ALA A 108 8.24 18.17 -4.38
N VAL A 109 9.03 17.44 -3.59
CA VAL A 109 10.08 18.06 -2.76
C VAL A 109 11.22 18.60 -3.62
N ALA A 110 11.59 17.94 -4.72
CA ALA A 110 12.60 18.45 -5.64
C ALA A 110 12.16 19.76 -6.30
N LEU A 111 10.88 19.87 -6.70
CA LEU A 111 10.33 21.10 -7.27
C LEU A 111 10.26 22.23 -6.25
N LEU A 112 9.93 21.91 -4.99
CA LEU A 112 9.95 22.85 -3.87
C LEU A 112 11.38 23.35 -3.59
N ALA A 113 12.35 22.42 -3.48
CA ALA A 113 13.76 22.72 -3.26
C ALA A 113 14.42 23.46 -4.43
N GLY A 114 13.93 23.25 -5.65
CA GLY A 114 14.38 23.94 -6.86
C GLY A 114 13.89 25.39 -6.97
N GLY A 115 13.10 25.89 -6.02
CA GLY A 115 12.64 27.27 -6.01
C GLY A 115 11.72 27.62 -7.18
N VAL A 116 10.99 26.63 -7.70
CA VAL A 116 9.96 26.89 -8.71
C VAL A 116 8.85 27.71 -8.04
N ASN A 117 8.97 29.03 -8.06
CA ASN A 117 8.06 29.97 -7.39
C ASN A 117 6.58 29.72 -7.76
N ALA A 118 6.32 29.22 -8.97
CA ALA A 118 4.98 28.82 -9.39
C ALA A 118 4.41 27.63 -8.60
N LEU A 119 5.25 26.67 -8.19
CA LEU A 119 4.83 25.49 -7.42
C LEU A 119 4.91 25.73 -5.90
N ALA A 120 5.91 26.48 -5.43
CA ALA A 120 5.99 26.90 -4.04
C ALA A 120 4.76 27.76 -3.68
N GLY A 121 4.38 28.70 -4.55
CA GLY A 121 3.10 29.40 -4.45
C GLY A 121 1.91 28.45 -4.54
N ALA A 122 1.91 27.49 -5.46
CA ALA A 122 0.80 26.54 -5.58
C ALA A 122 0.67 25.53 -4.41
N ILE A 123 1.73 25.23 -3.67
CA ILE A 123 1.67 24.31 -2.53
C ILE A 123 1.43 25.08 -1.22
N ALA A 124 1.99 26.29 -1.10
CA ALA A 124 1.84 27.15 0.08
C ALA A 124 0.54 27.96 0.09
N ASP A 125 -0.04 28.27 -1.08
CA ASP A 125 -1.34 28.92 -1.20
C ASP A 125 -2.46 27.87 -1.10
N ASP A 126 -3.28 27.97 -0.05
CA ASP A 126 -4.42 27.08 0.18
C ASP A 126 -5.46 27.14 -0.95
N GLY A 127 -5.47 28.20 -1.77
CA GLY A 127 -6.39 28.37 -2.90
C GLY A 127 -5.84 27.96 -4.28
N SER A 128 -4.69 27.27 -4.35
CA SER A 128 -4.12 26.94 -5.66
C SER A 128 -4.87 25.82 -6.39
N VAL A 129 -5.04 25.99 -7.70
CA VAL A 129 -5.67 25.01 -8.59
C VAL A 129 -4.98 23.64 -8.53
N LEU A 130 -3.67 23.59 -8.27
CA LEU A 130 -2.92 22.33 -8.20
C LEU A 130 -3.22 21.59 -6.89
N LYS A 131 -3.24 22.31 -5.77
CA LYS A 131 -3.52 21.75 -4.43
C LYS A 131 -4.99 21.31 -4.34
N GLU A 132 -5.90 22.14 -4.85
CA GLU A 132 -7.32 21.82 -4.96
C GLU A 132 -7.57 20.62 -5.89
N ALA A 133 -6.98 20.61 -7.09
CA ALA A 133 -7.13 19.48 -8.00
C ALA A 133 -6.55 18.19 -7.40
N ALA A 134 -5.38 18.23 -6.77
CA ALA A 134 -4.78 17.02 -6.22
C ALA A 134 -5.45 16.55 -4.92
N GLY A 135 -5.93 17.48 -4.09
CA GLY A 135 -6.78 17.20 -2.92
C GLY A 135 -8.12 16.56 -3.29
N ILE A 136 -8.63 16.81 -4.50
CA ILE A 136 -9.81 16.13 -5.02
C ILE A 136 -9.44 14.80 -5.70
N TRP A 137 -8.53 14.84 -6.68
CA TRP A 137 -8.23 13.70 -7.55
C TRP A 137 -7.49 12.57 -6.83
N GLY A 138 -6.60 12.86 -5.89
CA GLY A 138 -5.85 11.85 -5.13
C GLY A 138 -6.77 10.95 -4.30
N PRO A 139 -7.51 11.51 -3.32
CA PRO A 139 -8.51 10.78 -2.54
C PRO A 139 -9.61 10.15 -3.40
N ALA A 140 -10.10 10.85 -4.45
CA ALA A 140 -11.13 10.31 -5.33
C ALA A 140 -10.67 9.03 -6.05
N VAL A 141 -9.46 9.06 -6.64
CA VAL A 141 -8.91 7.93 -7.39
C VAL A 141 -8.54 6.78 -6.44
N SER A 142 -7.85 7.08 -5.33
CA SER A 142 -7.44 6.09 -4.32
C SER A 142 -8.66 5.43 -3.66
N GLY A 143 -9.58 6.22 -3.11
CA GLY A 143 -10.79 5.73 -2.45
C GLY A 143 -11.68 4.92 -3.39
N SER A 144 -11.91 5.40 -4.61
CA SER A 144 -12.69 4.65 -5.62
C SER A 144 -12.01 3.34 -6.01
N PHE A 145 -10.68 3.32 -6.11
CA PHE A 145 -9.92 2.12 -6.42
C PHE A 145 -10.00 1.07 -5.29
N LEU A 146 -9.88 1.50 -4.03
CA LEU A 146 -10.05 0.63 -2.86
C LEU A 146 -11.46 0.02 -2.80
N LEU A 147 -12.50 0.83 -2.99
CA LEU A 147 -13.88 0.33 -3.06
C LEU A 147 -14.09 -0.65 -4.22
N LEU A 148 -13.51 -0.35 -5.40
CA LEU A 148 -13.60 -1.22 -6.56
C LEU A 148 -12.95 -2.59 -6.29
N ILE A 149 -11.74 -2.61 -5.75
CA ILE A 149 -11.05 -3.85 -5.42
C ILE A 149 -11.75 -4.59 -4.28
N GLY A 150 -12.23 -3.88 -3.25
CA GLY A 150 -13.05 -4.43 -2.18
C GLY A 150 -14.29 -5.13 -2.73
N ALA A 151 -15.00 -4.50 -3.67
CA ALA A 151 -16.17 -5.08 -4.33
C ALA A 151 -15.84 -6.35 -5.14
N ILE A 152 -14.72 -6.34 -5.88
CA ILE A 152 -14.24 -7.53 -6.60
C ILE A 152 -13.96 -8.67 -5.61
N ASN A 153 -13.33 -8.37 -4.49
CA ASN A 153 -12.99 -9.38 -3.49
C ASN A 153 -14.19 -9.85 -2.67
N LEU A 154 -15.21 -9.01 -2.48
CA LEU A 154 -16.49 -9.42 -1.89
C LEU A 154 -17.21 -10.45 -2.77
N VAL A 155 -17.20 -10.27 -4.09
CA VAL A 155 -17.74 -11.27 -5.02
C VAL A 155 -16.97 -12.60 -4.92
N ALA A 156 -15.63 -12.53 -4.87
CA ALA A 156 -14.81 -13.73 -4.67
C ALA A 156 -15.07 -14.40 -3.31
N LEU A 157 -15.21 -13.60 -2.24
CA LEU A 157 -15.51 -14.06 -0.88
C LEU A 157 -16.85 -14.78 -0.83
N ALA A 158 -17.89 -14.22 -1.46
CA ALA A 158 -19.21 -14.84 -1.54
C ALA A 158 -19.16 -16.20 -2.26
N GLY A 159 -18.35 -16.32 -3.32
CA GLY A 159 -18.11 -17.59 -4.01
C GLY A 159 -17.43 -18.63 -3.11
N ILE A 160 -16.35 -18.23 -2.41
CA ILE A 160 -15.61 -19.08 -1.47
C ILE A 160 -16.53 -19.51 -0.30
N TYR A 161 -17.33 -18.60 0.25
CA TYR A 161 -18.25 -18.88 1.35
C TYR A 161 -19.36 -19.86 0.97
N ARG A 162 -19.94 -19.73 -0.23
CA ARG A 162 -20.92 -20.69 -0.75
C ARG A 162 -20.31 -22.08 -0.90
N ALA A 163 -19.09 -22.17 -1.42
CA ALA A 163 -18.38 -23.44 -1.57
C ALA A 163 -18.03 -24.07 -0.21
N PHE A 164 -17.62 -23.25 0.77
CA PHE A 164 -17.40 -23.68 2.15
C PHE A 164 -18.68 -24.26 2.77
N ARG A 165 -19.81 -23.57 2.64
CA ARG A 165 -21.10 -24.02 3.18
C ARG A 165 -21.53 -25.37 2.57
N LYS A 166 -21.31 -25.57 1.26
CA LYS A 166 -21.67 -26.80 0.53
C LYS A 166 -20.75 -27.99 0.87
N SER A 167 -19.47 -27.74 1.12
CA SER A 167 -18.52 -28.75 1.62
C SER A 167 -18.91 -29.24 3.02
N ARG A 168 -19.36 -28.32 3.90
CA ARG A 168 -19.80 -28.65 5.26
C ARG A 168 -21.11 -29.47 5.32
N THR A 169 -21.91 -29.44 4.25
CA THR A 169 -23.15 -30.23 4.14
C THR A 169 -22.96 -31.59 3.47
N GLY A 170 -21.73 -31.99 3.14
CA GLY A 170 -21.41 -33.32 2.57
C GLY A 170 -21.84 -33.53 1.11
N THR A 171 -22.33 -32.49 0.43
CA THR A 171 -22.89 -32.55 -0.94
C THR A 171 -22.01 -31.83 -1.98
N GLY A 172 -20.81 -31.40 -1.60
CA GLY A 172 -19.89 -30.69 -2.48
C GLY A 172 -18.87 -31.62 -3.13
N SER A 173 -18.94 -31.77 -4.46
CA SER A 173 -17.86 -32.36 -5.28
C SER A 173 -16.69 -31.36 -5.41
N GLU A 174 -15.46 -31.86 -5.49
CA GLU A 174 -14.25 -31.06 -5.73
C GLU A 174 -14.34 -30.26 -7.05
N GLU A 175 -15.06 -30.78 -8.06
CA GLU A 175 -15.35 -30.06 -9.30
C GLU A 175 -16.33 -28.90 -9.12
N ASP A 176 -17.26 -28.98 -8.17
CA ASP A 176 -18.18 -27.88 -7.87
C ASP A 176 -17.46 -26.74 -7.13
N LEU A 177 -16.44 -27.07 -6.34
CA LEU A 177 -15.53 -26.11 -5.71
C LEU A 177 -14.67 -25.40 -6.77
N GLU A 178 -14.09 -26.13 -7.73
CA GLU A 178 -13.37 -25.55 -8.86
C GLU A 178 -14.26 -24.71 -9.77
N ARG A 179 -15.50 -25.17 -10.05
CA ARG A 179 -16.48 -24.37 -10.80
C ARG A 179 -16.90 -23.12 -10.03
N ALA A 180 -17.09 -23.17 -8.71
CA ALA A 180 -17.42 -21.96 -7.92
C ALA A 180 -16.26 -20.96 -7.86
N LEU A 181 -15.01 -21.44 -7.83
CA LEU A 181 -13.82 -20.59 -7.92
C LEU A 181 -13.64 -19.98 -9.33
N ASN A 182 -14.07 -20.69 -10.37
CA ASN A 182 -14.00 -20.26 -11.76
C ASN A 182 -15.25 -19.51 -12.25
N GLN A 183 -16.41 -19.64 -11.58
CA GLN A 183 -17.67 -18.95 -11.88
C GLN A 183 -17.63 -17.54 -11.32
N ARG A 184 -16.82 -16.75 -12.00
CA ARG A 184 -16.81 -15.30 -12.01
C ARG A 184 -18.17 -14.83 -12.58
N GLY A 185 -19.12 -14.52 -11.70
CA GLY A 185 -20.47 -14.05 -12.06
C GLY A 185 -20.52 -12.74 -12.88
N PHE A 186 -21.72 -12.28 -13.26
CA PHE A 186 -21.94 -11.10 -14.12
C PHE A 186 -21.17 -9.83 -13.71
N ILE A 187 -21.15 -9.51 -12.40
CA ILE A 187 -20.41 -8.36 -11.85
C ILE A 187 -18.89 -8.49 -12.11
N SER A 188 -18.35 -9.69 -11.94
CA SER A 188 -16.92 -9.92 -12.20
C SER A 188 -16.57 -9.82 -13.70
N ARG A 189 -17.53 -10.00 -14.61
CA ARG A 189 -17.33 -9.83 -16.06
C ARG A 189 -17.26 -8.35 -16.45
N ILE A 190 -18.04 -7.51 -15.76
CA ILE A 190 -18.03 -6.05 -15.90
C ILE A 190 -16.77 -5.45 -15.27
N LEU A 191 -16.34 -5.96 -14.11
CA LEU A 191 -15.15 -5.46 -13.40
C LEU A 191 -13.83 -6.12 -13.87
N ALA A 192 -13.91 -7.25 -14.61
CA ALA A 192 -12.76 -7.96 -15.16
C ALA A 192 -11.84 -7.12 -16.08
N PRO A 193 -12.29 -6.18 -16.92
CA PRO A 193 -11.40 -5.40 -17.77
C PRO A 193 -10.48 -4.47 -16.97
N VAL A 194 -11.03 -3.78 -15.96
CA VAL A 194 -10.25 -2.88 -15.09
C VAL A 194 -9.33 -3.69 -14.19
N ALA A 195 -9.83 -4.79 -13.62
CA ALA A 195 -8.99 -5.72 -12.88
C ALA A 195 -7.85 -6.22 -13.78
N ARG A 196 -8.12 -6.79 -14.97
CA ARG A 196 -7.12 -7.37 -15.88
C ARG A 196 -5.95 -6.42 -16.22
N ARG A 197 -6.10 -5.11 -16.03
CA ARG A 197 -4.99 -4.16 -16.21
C ARG A 197 -3.83 -4.44 -15.26
N VAL A 198 -4.04 -4.72 -13.97
CA VAL A 198 -2.96 -5.09 -13.02
C VAL A 198 -2.79 -6.61 -13.00
N ASP A 199 -1.97 -7.12 -13.91
CA ASP A 199 -1.69 -8.55 -14.08
C ASP A 199 -0.24 -8.96 -13.81
N ARG A 200 0.63 -7.98 -13.53
CA ARG A 200 2.04 -8.18 -13.19
C ARG A 200 2.41 -7.24 -12.04
N PRO A 201 3.34 -7.64 -11.15
CA PRO A 201 3.74 -6.81 -10.00
C PRO A 201 4.18 -5.40 -10.38
N TRP A 202 4.90 -5.22 -11.49
CA TRP A 202 5.39 -3.91 -11.93
C TRP A 202 4.29 -2.89 -12.21
N LYS A 203 3.07 -3.35 -12.54
CA LYS A 203 1.92 -2.47 -12.79
C LYS A 203 1.38 -1.82 -11.52
N MET A 204 1.92 -2.17 -10.36
CA MET A 204 1.70 -1.40 -9.14
C MET A 204 2.42 -0.05 -9.13
N TYR A 205 3.45 0.15 -9.95
CA TYR A 205 4.13 1.45 -10.06
C TYR A 205 3.19 2.60 -10.46
N PRO A 206 2.45 2.53 -11.58
CA PRO A 206 1.52 3.61 -11.94
C PRO A 206 0.39 3.77 -10.91
N LEU A 207 0.00 2.70 -10.21
CA LEU A 207 -0.99 2.79 -9.14
C LEU A 207 -0.44 3.55 -7.92
N GLY A 208 0.77 3.20 -7.47
CA GLY A 208 1.46 3.90 -6.40
C GLY A 208 1.69 5.37 -6.75
N PHE A 209 2.03 5.67 -8.00
CA PHE A 209 2.13 7.04 -8.50
C PHE A 209 0.81 7.80 -8.35
N LEU A 210 -0.32 7.20 -8.71
CA LEU A 210 -1.64 7.81 -8.53
C LEU A 210 -2.00 8.01 -7.05
N PHE A 211 -1.59 7.09 -6.17
CA PHE A 211 -1.78 7.23 -4.72
C PHE A 211 -0.92 8.35 -4.15
N GLY A 212 0.32 8.50 -4.62
CA GLY A 212 1.21 9.60 -4.23
C GLY A 212 0.71 10.98 -4.68
N LEU A 213 -0.24 11.07 -5.63
CA LEU A 213 -0.89 12.33 -5.99
C LEU A 213 -1.88 12.82 -4.92
N GLY A 214 -2.31 11.96 -3.98
CA GLY A 214 -2.90 12.42 -2.73
C GLY A 214 -1.82 13.18 -1.98
N LEU A 215 -1.81 14.51 -2.12
CA LEU A 215 -0.67 15.34 -1.73
C LEU A 215 -0.41 15.36 -0.22
N ASP A 216 -1.19 14.68 0.62
CA ASP A 216 -1.02 14.65 2.07
C ASP A 216 0.42 14.27 2.47
N THR A 217 0.99 13.28 1.80
CA THR A 217 2.36 12.82 2.06
C THR A 217 3.41 13.79 1.54
N ALA A 218 3.23 14.30 0.31
CA ALA A 218 4.11 15.30 -0.29
C ALA A 218 4.09 16.62 0.47
N THR A 219 2.93 17.01 1.00
CA THR A 219 2.71 18.20 1.81
C THR A 219 3.29 18.01 3.20
N THR A 220 3.14 16.82 3.81
CA THR A 220 3.76 16.54 5.11
C THR A 220 5.28 16.63 5.02
N ILE A 221 5.92 15.96 4.07
CA ILE A 221 7.39 16.04 3.91
C ILE A 221 7.83 17.43 3.45
N GLY A 222 7.07 18.07 2.56
CA GLY A 222 7.31 19.45 2.12
C GLY A 222 7.25 20.45 3.29
N LEU A 223 6.27 20.30 4.19
CA LEU A 223 6.14 21.10 5.41
C LEU A 223 7.27 20.80 6.39
N PHE A 224 7.68 19.54 6.57
CA PHE A 224 8.86 19.20 7.37
C PHE A 224 10.13 19.86 6.84
N VAL A 225 10.27 19.92 5.52
CA VAL A 225 11.37 20.58 4.81
C VAL A 225 11.31 22.11 4.96
N VAL A 226 10.12 22.71 4.89
CA VAL A 226 9.90 24.17 5.03
C VAL A 226 10.01 24.63 6.47
N ALA A 227 9.37 23.94 7.42
CA ALA A 227 9.49 24.17 8.87
C ALA A 227 10.94 23.96 9.33
N GLY A 228 11.66 23.07 8.66
CA GLY A 228 13.09 22.87 8.80
C GLY A 228 13.96 24.03 8.27
N GLY A 229 13.40 25.14 7.77
CA GLY A 229 14.15 26.25 7.15
C GLY A 229 14.97 25.88 5.91
N ALA A 230 14.87 24.63 5.45
CA ALA A 230 15.85 24.03 4.56
C ALA A 230 15.74 24.54 3.12
N VAL A 231 14.53 24.92 2.68
CA VAL A 231 14.27 25.38 1.30
C VAL A 231 14.96 26.72 0.99
N VAL A 232 15.13 27.58 2.01
CA VAL A 232 15.69 28.94 1.82
C VAL A 232 17.17 29.00 2.19
N LEU A 233 17.60 28.19 3.15
CA LEU A 233 18.94 28.27 3.75
C LEU A 233 19.91 27.20 3.23
N MET A 234 19.42 26.18 2.53
CA MET A 234 20.22 24.99 2.21
C MET A 234 20.18 24.66 0.70
N PRO A 235 21.27 24.10 0.15
CA PRO A 235 21.28 23.63 -1.23
C PRO A 235 20.22 22.55 -1.46
N TRP A 236 19.63 22.53 -2.67
CA TRP A 236 18.55 21.60 -3.03
C TRP A 236 18.89 20.12 -2.75
N TYR A 237 20.16 19.73 -2.93
CA TYR A 237 20.59 18.35 -2.69
C TYR A 237 20.58 17.96 -1.20
N VAL A 238 20.72 18.92 -0.29
CA VAL A 238 20.61 18.67 1.16
C VAL A 238 19.16 18.52 1.56
N VAL A 239 18.27 19.33 0.98
CA VAL A 239 16.82 19.21 1.15
C VAL A 239 16.32 17.82 0.71
N MET A 240 16.86 17.29 -0.39
CA MET A 240 16.48 15.97 -0.92
C MET A 240 16.88 14.79 -0.05
N VAL A 241 17.70 14.97 0.98
CA VAL A 241 18.07 13.88 1.90
C VAL A 241 16.85 13.34 2.65
N LEU A 242 15.95 14.21 3.13
CA LEU A 242 14.76 13.81 3.87
C LEU A 242 13.76 12.98 3.05
N PRO A 243 13.32 13.39 1.84
CA PRO A 243 12.41 12.55 1.04
C PRO A 243 13.09 11.25 0.59
N VAL A 244 14.41 11.20 0.41
CA VAL A 244 15.11 9.94 0.13
C VAL A 244 15.08 9.00 1.34
N LEU A 245 15.28 9.51 2.56
CA LEU A 245 15.13 8.72 3.80
C LEU A 245 13.70 8.21 4.00
N PHE A 246 12.71 9.06 3.73
CA PHE A 246 11.30 8.69 3.72
C PHE A 246 11.02 7.55 2.73
N THR A 247 11.48 7.70 1.48
CA THR A 247 11.39 6.65 0.45
C THR A 247 12.10 5.37 0.88
N ALA A 248 13.26 5.44 1.52
CA ALA A 248 13.97 4.27 2.01
C ALA A 248 13.17 3.50 3.06
N GLY A 249 12.54 4.19 4.02
CA GLY A 249 11.67 3.59 5.04
C GLY A 249 10.43 2.94 4.44
N MET A 250 9.73 3.65 3.55
CA MET A 250 8.51 3.15 2.90
C MET A 250 8.79 1.94 2.01
N VAL A 251 9.77 2.05 1.11
CA VAL A 251 10.08 0.97 0.15
C VAL A 251 10.52 -0.29 0.89
N LEU A 252 11.21 -0.17 2.03
CA LEU A 252 11.54 -1.31 2.88
C LEU A 252 10.26 -1.98 3.42
N CYS A 253 9.39 -1.23 4.09
CA CYS A 253 8.19 -1.78 4.71
C CYS A 253 7.21 -2.38 3.67
N ASP A 254 6.89 -1.65 2.60
CA ASP A 254 6.00 -2.15 1.53
C ASP A 254 6.61 -3.36 0.82
N SER A 255 7.94 -3.41 0.65
CA SER A 255 8.60 -4.61 0.10
C SER A 255 8.47 -5.81 1.04
N LEU A 256 8.64 -5.60 2.35
CA LEU A 256 8.46 -6.66 3.35
C LEU A 256 7.03 -7.16 3.36
N ASP A 257 6.04 -6.27 3.25
CA ASP A 257 4.64 -6.62 3.13
C ASP A 257 4.37 -7.48 1.89
N GLY A 258 4.81 -7.03 0.71
CA GLY A 258 4.69 -7.82 -0.53
C GLY A 258 5.36 -9.20 -0.46
N ILE A 259 6.50 -9.32 0.21
CA ILE A 259 7.19 -10.60 0.45
C ILE A 259 6.38 -11.48 1.41
N LEU A 260 5.92 -10.91 2.53
CA LEU A 260 5.15 -11.61 3.55
C LEU A 260 3.85 -12.14 2.94
N MET A 261 3.11 -11.28 2.24
CA MET A 261 1.89 -11.62 1.55
C MET A 261 2.12 -12.68 0.48
N SER A 262 3.21 -12.59 -0.30
CA SER A 262 3.54 -13.64 -1.26
C SER A 262 3.73 -15.00 -0.60
N ARG A 263 4.40 -15.07 0.55
CA ARG A 263 4.62 -16.35 1.27
C ARG A 263 3.33 -16.89 1.85
N VAL A 264 2.49 -16.01 2.35
CA VAL A 264 1.21 -16.34 2.99
C VAL A 264 0.23 -16.88 1.97
N TYR A 265 0.09 -16.16 0.85
CA TYR A 265 -0.78 -16.60 -0.24
C TYR A 265 -0.26 -17.86 -0.92
N SER A 266 1.07 -18.05 -1.06
CA SER A 266 1.60 -19.30 -1.61
C SER A 266 1.43 -20.48 -0.65
N SER A 267 1.70 -20.30 0.64
CA SER A 267 1.54 -21.35 1.65
C SER A 267 0.08 -21.77 1.86
N ALA A 268 -0.87 -20.86 1.63
CA ALA A 268 -2.29 -21.17 1.67
C ALA A 268 -2.75 -22.11 0.54
N LEU A 269 -1.95 -22.30 -0.52
CA LEU A 269 -2.29 -23.17 -1.65
C LEU A 269 -1.94 -24.65 -1.39
N ASP A 270 -1.03 -24.95 -0.46
CA ASP A 270 -0.42 -26.28 -0.26
C ASP A 270 -1.20 -27.25 0.66
N ARG A 271 -2.29 -26.81 1.33
CA ARG A 271 -3.11 -27.67 2.23
C ARG A 271 -4.62 -27.53 1.95
N PRO A 272 -5.25 -28.45 1.19
CA PRO A 272 -6.61 -28.31 0.64
C PRO A 272 -7.73 -28.05 1.67
N GLU A 273 -7.74 -28.74 2.81
CA GLU A 273 -8.83 -28.62 3.80
C GLU A 273 -8.76 -27.32 4.62
N ARG A 274 -7.54 -26.79 4.83
CA ARG A 274 -7.30 -25.49 5.48
C ARG A 274 -7.48 -24.32 4.49
N LYS A 275 -7.33 -24.57 3.18
CA LYS A 275 -7.35 -23.57 2.10
C LYS A 275 -8.61 -22.70 2.10
N ILE A 276 -9.78 -23.28 2.37
CA ILE A 276 -11.05 -22.54 2.29
C ILE A 276 -11.18 -21.56 3.46
N PHE A 277 -10.89 -22.00 4.70
CA PHE A 277 -10.98 -21.13 5.88
C PHE A 277 -9.95 -19.99 5.85
N TYR A 278 -8.70 -20.29 5.49
CA TYR A 278 -7.66 -19.25 5.37
C TYR A 278 -7.98 -18.25 4.26
N ASN A 279 -8.40 -18.72 3.07
CA ASN A 279 -8.82 -17.80 2.01
C ASN A 279 -10.06 -17.00 2.40
N LEU A 280 -11.03 -17.58 3.12
CA LEU A 280 -12.22 -16.88 3.60
C LEU A 280 -11.84 -15.79 4.62
N ALA A 281 -11.00 -16.12 5.61
CA ALA A 281 -10.58 -15.18 6.65
C ALA A 281 -9.76 -14.02 6.06
N ILE A 282 -8.76 -14.31 5.23
CA ILE A 282 -7.87 -13.29 4.65
C ILE A 282 -8.61 -12.44 3.61
N THR A 283 -9.40 -13.07 2.72
CA THR A 283 -10.23 -12.31 1.77
C THR A 283 -11.26 -11.46 2.52
N GLY A 284 -11.85 -11.99 3.59
CA GLY A 284 -12.82 -11.27 4.42
C GLY A 284 -12.21 -10.04 5.08
N ALA A 285 -11.07 -10.22 5.74
CA ALA A 285 -10.32 -9.11 6.35
C ALA A 285 -9.96 -8.04 5.31
N SER A 286 -9.42 -8.44 4.15
CA SER A 286 -9.02 -7.52 3.09
C SER A 286 -10.21 -6.77 2.46
N VAL A 287 -11.37 -7.42 2.31
CA VAL A 287 -12.62 -6.76 1.87
C VAL A 287 -13.08 -5.72 2.90
N VAL A 288 -13.12 -6.10 4.18
CA VAL A 288 -13.54 -5.19 5.26
C VAL A 288 -12.63 -3.95 5.29
N VAL A 289 -11.31 -4.16 5.26
CA VAL A 289 -10.34 -3.06 5.25
C VAL A 289 -10.53 -2.18 4.02
N ALA A 290 -10.58 -2.75 2.81
CA ALA A 290 -10.74 -1.97 1.59
C ALA A 290 -12.03 -1.11 1.57
N PHE A 291 -13.15 -1.65 2.07
CA PHE A 291 -14.41 -0.90 2.17
C PHE A 291 -14.37 0.18 3.25
N LEU A 292 -13.83 -0.12 4.43
CA LEU A 292 -13.72 0.86 5.51
C LEU A 292 -12.82 2.02 5.12
N VAL A 293 -11.63 1.73 4.59
CA VAL A 293 -10.65 2.74 4.17
C VAL A 293 -11.18 3.53 2.98
N GLY A 294 -11.67 2.84 1.94
CA GLY A 294 -12.22 3.52 0.76
C GLY A 294 -13.41 4.41 1.10
N ALA A 295 -14.28 4.00 2.04
CA ALA A 295 -15.39 4.81 2.51
C ALA A 295 -14.93 5.99 3.38
N ALA A 296 -13.90 5.82 4.22
CA ALA A 296 -13.32 6.90 5.01
C ALA A 296 -12.62 7.94 4.12
N VAL A 297 -11.80 7.52 3.17
CA VAL A 297 -11.10 8.40 2.20
C VAL A 297 -12.10 9.20 1.36
N LEU A 298 -13.10 8.55 0.77
CA LEU A 298 -14.13 9.27 0.01
C LEU A 298 -15.03 10.10 0.92
N GLY A 299 -15.32 9.62 2.13
CA GLY A 299 -16.08 10.36 3.14
C GLY A 299 -15.41 11.69 3.47
N GLY A 300 -14.11 11.66 3.78
CA GLY A 300 -13.27 12.85 3.99
C GLY A 300 -13.33 13.81 2.80
N LEU A 301 -13.15 13.30 1.59
CA LEU A 301 -13.27 14.11 0.36
C LEU A 301 -14.66 14.75 0.23
N PHE A 302 -15.74 14.01 0.47
CA PHE A 302 -17.10 14.53 0.41
C PHE A 302 -17.35 15.59 1.49
N THR A 303 -16.80 15.41 2.69
CA THR A 303 -16.94 16.41 3.76
C THR A 303 -16.24 17.71 3.44
N GLU A 304 -15.06 17.63 2.83
CA GLU A 304 -14.25 18.78 2.46
C GLU A 304 -14.88 19.55 1.28
N VAL A 305 -15.26 18.84 0.20
CA VAL A 305 -15.82 19.45 -1.01
C VAL A 305 -17.21 20.05 -0.79
N TRP A 306 -18.04 19.42 0.05
CA TRP A 306 -19.43 19.83 0.26
C TRP A 306 -19.67 20.55 1.60
N ALA A 307 -18.60 20.84 2.35
CA ALA A 307 -18.65 21.46 3.68
C ALA A 307 -19.69 20.79 4.61
N LEU A 308 -19.68 19.45 4.66
CA LEU A 308 -20.65 18.69 5.45
C LEU A 308 -20.24 18.69 6.92
N GLU A 309 -20.93 19.47 7.75
CA GLU A 309 -20.65 19.58 9.19
C GLU A 309 -21.31 18.47 10.03
N SER A 310 -22.28 17.72 9.47
CA SER A 310 -23.01 16.69 10.23
C SER A 310 -23.49 15.51 9.37
N GLY A 311 -23.74 14.38 10.02
CA GLY A 311 -24.26 13.15 9.41
C GLY A 311 -23.24 12.01 9.27
N PRO A 312 -23.65 10.86 8.69
CA PRO A 312 -22.79 9.67 8.60
C PRO A 312 -21.52 9.89 7.77
N VAL A 313 -21.58 10.76 6.76
CA VAL A 313 -20.45 11.12 5.90
C VAL A 313 -19.48 12.05 6.64
N ALA A 314 -20.00 13.02 7.40
CA ALA A 314 -19.22 13.86 8.32
C ALA A 314 -18.46 13.02 9.36
N TRP A 315 -19.13 12.02 9.95
CA TRP A 315 -18.48 11.10 10.87
C TRP A 315 -17.34 10.29 10.21
N LEU A 316 -17.55 9.81 8.98
CA LEU A 316 -16.49 9.12 8.22
C LEU A 316 -15.29 10.05 7.94
N GLY A 317 -15.52 11.32 7.65
CA GLY A 317 -14.46 12.32 7.45
C GLY A 317 -13.69 12.68 8.72
N THR A 318 -14.25 12.44 9.91
CA THR A 318 -13.52 12.60 11.18
C THR A 318 -12.67 11.39 11.59
N VAL A 319 -12.74 10.29 10.82
CA VAL A 319 -11.94 9.10 11.10
C VAL A 319 -10.49 9.40 10.73
N ASP A 320 -9.66 9.51 11.76
CA ASP A 320 -8.23 9.67 11.57
C ASP A 320 -7.63 8.38 10.99
N LEU A 321 -7.33 8.43 9.68
CA LEU A 321 -6.75 7.32 8.92
C LEU A 321 -5.38 6.91 9.47
N GLU A 322 -4.69 7.82 10.17
CA GLU A 322 -3.38 7.62 10.79
C GLU A 322 -3.43 6.56 11.91
N TYR A 323 -4.46 6.59 12.77
CA TYR A 323 -4.68 5.57 13.81
C TYR A 323 -5.43 4.35 13.27
N PHE A 324 -6.23 4.55 12.22
CA PHE A 324 -6.95 3.48 11.55
C PHE A 324 -5.99 2.45 10.92
N GLY A 325 -4.86 2.89 10.36
CA GLY A 325 -3.80 2.01 9.86
C GLY A 325 -3.30 1.01 10.89
N PHE A 326 -3.00 1.46 12.12
CA PHE A 326 -2.62 0.58 13.22
C PHE A 326 -3.73 -0.39 13.65
N ALA A 327 -4.99 0.06 13.62
CA ALA A 327 -6.13 -0.80 13.88
C ALA A 327 -6.28 -1.90 12.81
N VAL A 328 -6.04 -1.56 11.54
CA VAL A 328 -6.03 -2.51 10.41
C VAL A 328 -4.92 -3.54 10.56
N VAL A 329 -3.69 -3.12 10.87
CA VAL A 329 -2.58 -4.03 11.19
C VAL A 329 -2.97 -4.94 12.37
N GLY A 330 -3.57 -4.38 13.41
CA GLY A 330 -4.11 -5.14 14.55
C GLY A 330 -5.13 -6.19 14.13
N VAL A 331 -6.09 -5.85 13.26
CA VAL A 331 -7.08 -6.78 12.71
C VAL A 331 -6.41 -7.90 11.91
N PHE A 332 -5.41 -7.59 11.08
CA PHE A 332 -4.67 -8.62 10.35
C PHE A 332 -3.88 -9.53 11.28
N VAL A 333 -3.19 -8.98 12.28
CA VAL A 333 -2.47 -9.75 13.30
C VAL A 333 -3.42 -10.63 14.10
N LEU A 334 -4.59 -10.14 14.48
CA LEU A 334 -5.61 -10.90 15.22
C LEU A 334 -6.26 -11.99 14.35
N ALA A 335 -6.62 -11.66 13.10
CA ALA A 335 -7.13 -12.64 12.14
C ALA A 335 -6.10 -13.76 11.90
N TRP A 336 -4.82 -13.40 11.87
CA TRP A 336 -3.71 -14.33 11.81
C TRP A 336 -3.54 -15.18 13.05
N ALA A 337 -3.58 -14.57 14.24
CA ALA A 337 -3.50 -15.29 15.50
C ALA A 337 -4.64 -16.30 15.60
N ALA A 338 -5.87 -15.89 15.26
CA ALA A 338 -7.03 -16.77 15.20
C ALA A 338 -6.84 -17.92 14.19
N ALA A 339 -6.34 -17.63 12.98
CA ALA A 339 -6.10 -18.66 11.97
C ALA A 339 -4.97 -19.63 12.36
N GLY A 340 -3.90 -19.13 12.98
CA GLY A 340 -2.76 -19.92 13.46
C GLY A 340 -3.12 -20.81 14.66
N LEU A 341 -3.89 -20.27 15.61
CA LEU A 341 -4.38 -21.00 16.79
C LEU A 341 -5.37 -22.09 16.40
N HIS A 342 -6.32 -21.80 15.51
CA HIS A 342 -7.25 -22.80 15.00
C HIS A 342 -6.52 -23.90 14.22
N GLY A 343 -5.43 -23.53 13.55
CA GLY A 343 -4.54 -24.47 12.89
C GLY A 343 -3.82 -25.43 13.84
N ARG A 344 -3.47 -25.02 15.07
CA ARG A 344 -2.80 -25.88 16.06
C ARG A 344 -3.79 -26.79 16.79
N ALA A 345 -5.01 -26.31 17.03
CA ALA A 345 -6.07 -27.07 17.69
C ALA A 345 -6.61 -28.27 16.87
N ALA A 346 -6.47 -28.24 15.54
CA ALA A 346 -6.92 -29.31 14.65
C ALA A 346 -5.88 -30.43 14.41
N THR A 347 -4.91 -30.60 15.31
CA THR A 347 -3.99 -31.75 15.33
C THR A 347 -4.35 -32.70 16.48
N PRO A 348 -5.40 -33.55 16.38
CA PRO A 348 -5.41 -34.81 17.09
C PRO A 348 -4.49 -35.78 16.36
N GLY A 349 -3.58 -36.40 17.11
CA GLY A 349 -2.54 -37.28 16.59
C GLY A 349 -3.07 -38.39 15.68
N ARG A 350 -2.34 -38.60 14.58
CA ARG A 350 -2.16 -39.91 13.98
C ARG A 350 -0.66 -40.15 13.86
N MET A 351 -0.10 -40.72 14.90
CA MET A 351 1.05 -41.61 14.79
C MET A 351 0.66 -42.89 15.51
N ASN A 352 0.47 -43.92 14.68
CA ASN A 352 0.25 -45.35 14.95
C ASN A 352 -1.06 -45.75 15.63
#